data_AF-A0A0B6AT58-F1
#
_entry.id   AF-A0A0B6AT58-F1
#
_cell.length_a   1.000
_cell.length_b   1.000
_cell.length_c   1.000
_cell.angle_alpha   90.00
_cell.angle_beta   90.00
_cell.angle_gamma   90.00
#
_symmetry.space_group_name_H-M   'P 1'
#
loop_
_entity.id
_entity.type
_entity.pdbx_description
1 polymer ?
#
loop_
_entity_poly.entity_id
_entity_poly.type
_entity_poly.pdbx_seq_one_letter_code
_entity_poly.pdbx_strand_id
1 'polypeptide(L)'
;MLKSMDLLYYSFKTVIYSSISYAVFMVIIEPSYRALIAFLFIPFVASIPYLIIAVPLQLLVNKRPKKFNVFYLIIYCVVAIIFLYVSYKIEGGISTPIFRPDRMVIWATGAGIIYWIWDSVVMQKDEYPYY
;
A
#
# COMPACT_ATOMS: atom_id res chain seq x y z
N MET A 1 6.61 20.64 13.85
CA MET A 1 5.62 19.60 14.23
C MET A 1 4.46 19.71 13.25
N LEU A 2 4.25 18.74 12.33
CA LEU A 2 3.01 18.74 11.52
C LEU A 2 1.82 18.76 12.46
N LYS A 3 0.80 19.57 12.16
CA LYS A 3 -0.47 19.49 12.88
C LYS A 3 -1.07 18.10 12.61
N SER A 4 -1.65 17.47 13.63
CA SER A 4 -2.22 16.10 13.50
C SER A 4 -3.21 15.97 12.34
N MET A 5 -3.95 17.03 12.03
CA MET A 5 -4.85 17.10 10.87
C MET A 5 -4.11 17.05 9.53
N ASP A 6 -2.95 17.68 9.40
CA ASP A 6 -2.18 17.67 8.15
C ASP A 6 -1.66 16.25 7.87
N LEU A 7 -1.18 15.58 8.92
CA LEU A 7 -0.67 14.21 8.86
C LEU A 7 -1.74 13.22 8.39
N LEU A 8 -2.95 13.34 8.94
CA LEU A 8 -4.10 12.54 8.51
C LEU A 8 -4.49 12.86 7.06
N TYR A 9 -4.56 14.15 6.69
CA TYR A 9 -4.88 14.57 5.34
C TYR A 9 -3.90 13.99 4.29
N TYR A 10 -2.60 14.05 4.55
CA TYR A 10 -1.59 13.47 3.66
C TYR A 10 -1.64 11.94 3.61
N SER A 11 -1.96 11.29 4.74
CA SER A 11 -2.17 9.84 4.78
C SER A 11 -3.37 9.43 3.92
N PHE A 12 -4.51 10.13 4.05
CA PHE A 12 -5.69 9.88 3.20
C PHE A 12 -5.41 10.10 1.72
N LYS A 13 -4.67 11.16 1.36
CA LYS A 13 -4.22 11.37 -0.02
C LYS A 13 -3.36 10.21 -0.53
N THR A 14 -2.43 9.75 0.29
CA THR A 14 -1.57 8.60 -0.03
C THR A 14 -2.40 7.35 -0.31
N VAL A 15 -3.39 7.06 0.54
CA VAL A 15 -4.32 5.93 0.36
C VAL A 15 -5.09 6.04 -0.96
N ILE A 16 -5.66 7.20 -1.28
CA ILE A 16 -6.45 7.40 -2.50
C ILE A 16 -5.59 7.14 -3.74
N TYR A 17 -4.42 7.80 -3.83
CA TYR A 17 -3.55 7.64 -5.00
C TYR A 17 -2.99 6.21 -5.12
N SER A 18 -2.64 5.59 -3.99
CA SER A 18 -2.17 4.21 -3.96
C SER A 18 -3.25 3.22 -4.38
N SER A 19 -4.50 3.44 -3.96
CA SER A 19 -5.62 2.55 -4.30
C SER A 19 -5.95 2.60 -5.79
N ILE A 20 -5.96 3.79 -6.38
CA ILE A 20 -6.17 3.97 -7.82
C ILE A 20 -5.01 3.34 -8.61
N SER A 21 -3.77 3.60 -8.19
CA SER A 21 -2.58 3.05 -8.86
C SER A 21 -2.53 1.52 -8.75
N TYR A 22 -2.94 0.96 -7.61
CA TYR A 22 -3.03 -0.48 -7.42
C TYR A 22 -4.09 -1.11 -8.33
N ALA A 23 -5.22 -0.45 -8.56
CA ALA A 23 -6.21 -0.94 -9.52
C ALA A 23 -5.64 -0.99 -10.95
N VAL A 24 -4.89 0.04 -11.37
CA VAL A 24 -4.20 0.03 -12.68
C VAL A 24 -3.19 -1.12 -12.75
N PHE A 25 -2.40 -1.31 -11.70
CA PHE A 25 -1.44 -2.41 -11.58
C PHE A 25 -2.12 -3.79 -11.72
N MET A 26 -3.25 -4.00 -11.04
CA MET A 26 -4.00 -5.25 -11.12
C MET A 26 -4.56 -5.52 -12.52
N VAL A 27 -5.03 -4.50 -13.24
CA VAL A 27 -5.49 -4.64 -14.64
C VAL A 27 -4.34 -5.05 -15.56
N ILE A 28 -3.14 -4.51 -15.35
CA ILE A 28 -1.96 -4.83 -16.17
C ILE A 28 -1.49 -6.27 -15.92
N ILE A 29 -1.41 -6.70 -14.66
CA ILE A 29 -0.91 -8.04 -14.30
C ILE A 29 -1.96 -9.12 -14.56
N GLU A 30 -3.24 -8.82 -14.40
CA GLU A 30 -4.34 -9.76 -14.64
C GLU A 30 -5.38 -9.16 -15.60
N PRO A 31 -5.11 -9.18 -16.92
CA PRO A 31 -6.01 -8.63 -17.95
C PRO A 31 -7.38 -9.30 -18.00
N SER A 32 -7.53 -10.46 -17.34
CA SER A 32 -8.81 -11.15 -17.15
C SER A 32 -9.80 -10.35 -16.30
N TYR A 33 -9.33 -9.42 -15.46
CA TYR A 33 -10.22 -8.48 -14.80
C TYR A 33 -10.82 -7.54 -15.84
N ARG A 34 -12.16 -7.57 -15.98
CA ARG A 34 -12.87 -6.57 -16.77
C ARG A 34 -12.51 -5.19 -16.23
N ALA A 35 -11.88 -4.34 -17.05
CA ALA A 35 -11.37 -3.03 -16.65
C ALA A 35 -12.40 -2.22 -15.84
N LEU A 36 -13.68 -2.28 -16.23
CA LEU A 36 -14.76 -1.56 -15.55
C LEU A 36 -15.01 -2.03 -14.10
N ILE A 37 -14.94 -3.33 -13.83
CA ILE A 37 -15.04 -3.88 -12.47
C ILE A 37 -13.76 -3.55 -11.69
N ALA A 38 -12.61 -3.64 -12.35
CA ALA A 38 -11.33 -3.35 -11.74
C ALA A 38 -11.23 -1.90 -11.24
N PHE A 39 -11.60 -0.92 -12.07
CA PHE A 39 -11.53 0.49 -11.71
C PHE A 39 -12.57 0.92 -10.67
N LEU A 40 -13.72 0.24 -10.59
CA LEU A 40 -14.74 0.55 -9.59
C LEU A 40 -14.46 -0.15 -8.26
N PHE A 41 -14.15 -1.44 -8.24
CA PHE A 41 -14.12 -2.21 -6.98
C PHE A 41 -12.73 -2.33 -6.36
N ILE A 42 -11.68 -2.49 -7.16
CA ILE A 42 -10.32 -2.73 -6.64
C ILE A 42 -9.82 -1.57 -5.77
N PRO A 43 -10.02 -0.27 -6.11
CA PRO A 43 -9.59 0.81 -5.25
C PRO A 43 -10.23 0.77 -3.87
N PHE A 44 -11.54 0.48 -3.77
CA PHE A 44 -12.20 0.40 -2.45
C PHE A 44 -11.68 -0.77 -1.64
N VAL A 45 -11.51 -1.95 -2.26
CA VAL A 45 -10.98 -3.12 -1.56
C VAL A 45 -9.54 -2.90 -1.13
N ALA A 46 -8.70 -2.30 -1.99
CA ALA A 46 -7.30 -1.98 -1.70
C ALA A 46 -7.16 -0.88 -0.63
N SER A 47 -8.14 0.02 -0.50
CA SER A 47 -8.10 1.07 0.52
C SER A 47 -8.17 0.51 1.95
N ILE A 48 -8.84 -0.63 2.16
CA ILE A 48 -9.00 -1.26 3.48
C ILE A 48 -7.65 -1.65 4.10
N PRO A 49 -6.81 -2.49 3.46
CA PRO A 49 -5.50 -2.83 4.02
C PRO A 49 -4.57 -1.62 4.09
N TYR A 50 -4.69 -0.67 3.17
CA TYR A 50 -3.92 0.57 3.27
C TYR A 50 -4.28 1.38 4.52
N LEU A 51 -5.57 1.53 4.84
CA LEU A 51 -6.02 2.24 6.04
C LEU A 51 -5.66 1.52 7.33
N ILE A 52 -5.82 0.19 7.38
CA ILE A 52 -5.63 -0.60 8.61
C ILE A 52 -4.15 -0.85 8.90
N ILE A 53 -3.32 -0.99 7.85
CA ILE A 53 -1.92 -1.42 8.00
C ILE A 53 -0.95 -0.35 7.52
N ALA A 54 -1.11 0.12 6.28
CA ALA A 54 -0.12 0.99 5.66
C ALA A 54 -0.10 2.40 6.27
N VAL A 55 -1.26 2.95 6.66
CA VAL A 55 -1.35 4.25 7.35
C VAL A 55 -0.68 4.20 8.72
N PRO A 56 -0.98 3.27 9.65
CA PRO A 56 -0.23 3.16 10.90
C PRO A 56 1.28 3.01 10.68
N LEU A 57 1.68 2.20 9.71
CA LEU A 57 3.09 2.04 9.34
C LEU A 57 3.70 3.36 8.83
N GLN A 58 2.98 4.10 7.98
CA GLN A 58 3.36 5.41 7.47
C GLN A 58 3.57 6.42 8.60
N LEU A 59 2.69 6.44 9.59
CA LEU A 59 2.82 7.31 10.77
C LEU A 59 4.06 6.95 11.61
N LEU A 60 4.41 5.67 11.70
CA LEU A 60 5.62 5.20 12.39
C LEU A 60 6.90 5.57 11.64
N VAL A 61 6.93 5.31 10.33
CA VAL A 61 8.08 5.54 9.45
C VAL A 61 8.35 7.04 9.29
N ASN A 62 7.32 7.86 9.12
CA ASN A 62 7.44 9.30 8.96
C ASN A 62 7.74 10.07 10.26
N LYS A 63 7.98 9.38 11.39
CA LYS A 63 8.69 9.98 12.54
C LYS A 63 10.12 10.39 12.17
N ARG A 64 10.72 9.72 11.18
CA ARG A 64 12.03 10.05 10.61
C ARG A 64 11.89 10.04 9.09
N PRO A 65 11.28 11.07 8.48
CA PRO A 65 10.96 11.06 7.06
C PRO A 65 12.25 10.95 6.24
N LYS A 66 12.28 10.01 5.29
CA LYS A 66 13.40 9.81 4.36
C LYS A 66 12.86 9.53 2.96
N LYS A 67 12.94 10.55 2.11
CA LYS A 67 12.62 10.54 0.66
C LYS A 67 13.13 9.27 0.00
N PHE A 68 12.24 8.49 -0.60
CA PHE A 68 12.58 7.31 -1.42
C PHE A 68 13.58 6.37 -0.75
N ASN A 69 13.45 6.16 0.56
CA ASN A 69 14.37 5.31 1.28
C ASN A 69 14.09 3.82 0.98
N VAL A 70 15.12 3.10 0.51
CA VAL A 70 15.04 1.67 0.18
C VAL A 70 14.73 0.79 1.39
N PHE A 71 15.19 1.16 2.59
CA PHE A 71 14.80 0.42 3.80
C PHE A 71 13.31 0.54 4.08
N TYR A 72 12.72 1.73 3.85
CA TYR A 72 11.27 1.91 4.00
C TYR A 72 10.50 1.10 2.96
N LEU A 73 10.99 1.04 1.72
CA LEU A 73 10.43 0.16 0.70
C LEU A 73 10.39 -1.31 1.17
N ILE A 74 11.52 -1.83 1.67
CA ILE A 74 11.60 -3.20 2.18
C ILE A 74 10.58 -3.43 3.30
N ILE A 75 10.45 -2.47 4.24
CA ILE A 75 9.48 -2.56 5.32
C ILE A 75 8.05 -2.63 4.77
N TYR A 76 7.67 -1.74 3.83
CA TYR A 76 6.35 -1.77 3.22
C TYR A 76 6.04 -3.11 2.52
N CYS A 77 6.99 -3.64 1.75
CA CYS A 77 6.83 -4.92 1.08
C CYS A 77 6.70 -6.09 2.08
N VAL A 78 7.56 -6.16 3.09
CA VAL A 78 7.51 -7.22 4.11
C VAL A 78 6.19 -7.18 4.87
N VAL A 79 5.74 -6.00 5.29
CA VAL A 79 4.47 -5.84 6.02
C VAL A 79 3.28 -6.21 5.13
N ALA A 80 3.29 -5.84 3.85
CA ALA A 80 2.24 -6.22 2.91
C ALA A 80 2.16 -7.73 2.68
N ILE A 81 3.31 -8.41 2.54
CA ILE A 81 3.38 -9.88 2.38
C ILE A 81 2.86 -10.58 3.64
N ILE A 82 3.30 -10.14 4.82
CA ILE A 82 2.84 -10.70 6.11
C ILE A 82 1.33 -10.51 6.25
N PHE A 83 0.82 -9.30 5.98
CA PHE A 83 -0.60 -9.02 6.07
C PHE A 83 -1.42 -9.93 5.15
N LEU A 84 -1.05 -10.01 3.87
CA LEU A 84 -1.75 -10.85 2.91
C LEU A 84 -1.73 -12.32 3.34
N TYR A 85 -0.57 -12.82 3.78
CA TYR A 85 -0.44 -14.18 4.30
C TYR A 85 -1.35 -14.46 5.50
N VAL A 86 -1.41 -13.54 6.46
CA VAL A 86 -2.27 -13.66 7.65
C VAL A 86 -3.75 -13.59 7.27
N SER A 87 -4.16 -12.66 6.40
CA SER A 87 -5.53 -12.56 5.91
C SER A 87 -6.00 -13.87 5.28
N TYR A 88 -5.17 -14.50 4.45
CA TYR A 88 -5.48 -15.79 3.85
C TYR A 88 -5.62 -16.92 4.88
N LYS A 89 -4.78 -16.93 5.93
CA LYS A 89 -4.90 -17.94 7.00
C LYS A 89 -6.20 -17.78 7.79
N ILE A 90 -6.67 -16.56 7.98
CA ILE A 90 -7.91 -16.25 8.71
C ILE A 90 -9.16 -16.61 7.88
N GLU A 91 -9.13 -16.41 6.56
CA GLU A 91 -10.27 -16.69 5.67
C GLU A 91 -10.65 -18.19 5.60
N GLY A 92 -9.80 -19.10 6.08
CA GLY A 92 -10.15 -20.52 6.29
C GLY A 92 -10.35 -21.36 5.02
N GLY A 93 -10.06 -20.82 3.83
CA GLY A 93 -10.27 -21.49 2.55
C GLY A 93 -9.20 -22.51 2.17
N ILE A 94 -9.55 -23.80 2.24
CA ILE A 94 -8.77 -24.98 1.78
C ILE A 94 -8.79 -25.15 0.24
N SER A 95 -9.10 -24.11 -0.55
CA SER A 95 -9.00 -24.15 -2.01
C SER A 95 -8.13 -23.00 -2.56
N THR A 96 -6.83 -23.15 -2.30
CA THR A 96 -5.70 -22.69 -3.13
C THR A 96 -5.67 -21.23 -3.60
N PRO A 97 -4.76 -20.43 -3.02
CA PRO A 97 -3.62 -19.97 -3.83
C PRO A 97 -2.24 -20.29 -3.20
N ILE A 98 -2.16 -21.22 -2.24
CA ILE A 98 -0.88 -21.75 -1.73
C ILE A 98 -0.07 -22.47 -2.83
N PHE A 99 -0.72 -22.92 -3.92
CA PHE A 99 -0.05 -23.53 -5.07
C PHE A 99 0.55 -22.50 -6.07
N ARG A 100 0.31 -21.20 -5.87
CA ARG A 100 0.91 -20.11 -6.66
C ARG A 100 1.45 -18.98 -5.76
N PRO A 101 2.45 -19.30 -4.91
CA PRO A 101 3.08 -18.31 -4.05
C PRO A 101 3.70 -17.15 -4.87
N ASP A 102 4.04 -17.41 -6.13
CA ASP A 102 4.51 -16.41 -7.09
C ASP A 102 3.54 -15.24 -7.24
N ARG A 103 2.24 -15.48 -7.44
CA ARG A 103 1.26 -14.40 -7.67
C ARG A 103 0.94 -13.60 -6.42
N MET A 104 0.77 -14.27 -5.28
CA MET A 104 0.51 -13.59 -4.00
C MET A 104 1.64 -12.64 -3.63
N VAL A 105 2.89 -13.09 -3.80
CA VAL A 105 4.06 -12.27 -3.53
C VAL A 105 4.11 -11.09 -4.49
N ILE A 106 3.81 -11.28 -5.77
CA ILE A 106 3.74 -10.17 -6.75
C ILE A 106 2.69 -9.14 -6.35
N TRP A 107 1.48 -9.55 -5.96
CA TRP A 107 0.42 -8.64 -5.56
C TRP A 107 0.78 -7.84 -4.30
N ALA A 108 1.24 -8.52 -3.24
CA ALA A 108 1.64 -7.88 -2.00
C ALA A 108 2.85 -6.94 -2.20
N THR A 109 3.83 -7.39 -2.98
CA THR A 109 5.02 -6.57 -3.29
C THR A 109 4.63 -5.35 -4.11
N GLY A 110 3.74 -5.50 -5.11
CA GLY A 110 3.19 -4.38 -5.88
C GLY A 110 2.45 -3.38 -5.02
N ALA A 111 1.61 -3.84 -4.08
CA ALA A 111 0.93 -2.97 -3.12
C ALA A 111 1.93 -2.19 -2.25
N GLY A 112 2.96 -2.87 -1.73
CA GLY A 112 4.01 -2.24 -0.93
C GLY A 112 4.80 -1.19 -1.70
N ILE A 113 5.22 -1.50 -2.94
CA ILE A 113 5.94 -0.57 -3.83
C ILE A 113 5.08 0.66 -4.12
N ILE A 114 3.82 0.45 -4.54
CA ILE A 114 2.91 1.54 -4.91
C ILE A 114 2.67 2.46 -3.72
N TYR A 115 2.41 1.91 -2.54
CA TYR A 115 2.20 2.71 -1.34
C TYR A 115 3.45 3.49 -0.96
N TRP A 116 4.63 2.85 -1.00
CA TRP A 116 5.91 3.50 -0.72
C TRP A 116 6.21 4.65 -1.69
N ILE A 117 5.88 4.50 -2.98
CA ILE A 117 6.01 5.59 -3.97
C ILE A 117 5.17 6.78 -3.55
N TRP A 118 3.89 6.57 -3.26
CA TRP A 118 2.99 7.66 -2.91
C TRP A 118 3.30 8.27 -1.55
N ASP A 119 3.72 7.49 -0.55
CA ASP A 119 4.21 8.02 0.72
C ASP A 119 5.42 8.93 0.51
N SER A 120 6.36 8.50 -0.33
CA SER A 120 7.56 9.28 -0.68
C SER A 120 7.24 10.56 -1.48
N VAL A 121 6.17 10.57 -2.27
CA VAL A 121 5.74 11.74 -3.05
C VAL A 121 4.90 12.71 -2.23
N VAL A 122 3.96 12.20 -1.44
CA VAL A 122 2.93 13.00 -0.76
C VAL A 122 3.42 13.55 0.57
N MET A 123 4.07 12.71 1.37
CA MET A 123 4.36 13.01 2.77
C MET A 123 5.77 13.56 2.97
N GLN A 124 6.68 13.21 2.07
CA GLN A 124 8.05 13.66 2.10
C GLN A 124 8.20 14.86 1.17
N LYS A 125 7.65 16.01 1.56
CA LYS A 125 8.18 17.30 1.07
C LYS A 125 9.52 17.55 1.74
N ASP A 126 10.44 18.15 0.99
CA ASP A 126 11.80 18.45 1.42
C ASP A 126 11.78 19.09 2.79
N GLU A 127 12.79 18.73 3.60
CA GLU A 127 13.21 19.40 4.84
C GLU A 127 12.26 20.53 5.24
N TYR A 128 11.41 20.30 6.24
CA TYR A 128 10.80 21.42 6.95
C TYR A 128 11.96 22.32 7.38
N PRO A 129 12.11 23.54 6.83
CA PRO A 129 13.22 24.44 7.15
C PRO A 129 12.85 25.17 8.44
N TYR A 130 12.68 24.39 9.51
CA TYR A 130 12.50 24.86 10.87
C TYR A 130 13.59 24.25 11.76
N TYR A 131 14.83 24.49 11.34
CA TYR A 131 15.91 24.89 12.23
C TYR A 131 16.38 26.26 11.77
#